data_AF-A0A962Z5L4-F1
#
_entry.id   AF-A0A962Z5L4-F1
#
_cell.length_a   1.000
_cell.length_b   1.000
_cell.length_c   1.000
_cell.angle_alpha   90.00
_cell.angle_beta   90.00
_cell.angle_gamma   90.00
#
_symmetry.space_group_name_H-M   'P 1'
#
loop_
_entity.id
_entity.type
_entity.pdbx_description
1 polymer ?
#
loop_
_entity_poly.entity_id
_entity_poly.type
_entity_poly.pdbx_seq_one_letter_code
_entity_poly.pdbx_strand_id
1 'polypeptide(L)'
;MIRSMDKALFILSLGLMVLAYGIAAGRYDLFPATLADLTVDTMRDWKRNWRHYLGIRPEQLLEDARYPGEGVTVNDPAAAAGVTFISAMWGEQLGFRLFDMDGKELHAWNISLNAIFPDQSHLQRRLGDWDNHVHGMHLFANGDVVFNFEKVGLVRIDSCG
;
A
#
# COMPACT_ATOMS: atom_id res chain seq x y z
N MET A 1 -48.41 -39.04 11.05
CA MET A 1 -48.22 -38.23 9.83
C MET A 1 -48.15 -36.72 10.11
N ILE A 2 -48.95 -36.17 11.02
CA ILE A 2 -48.97 -34.72 11.33
C ILE A 2 -47.65 -34.24 11.97
N ARG A 3 -47.14 -34.97 12.96
CA ARG A 3 -45.91 -34.62 13.71
C ARG A 3 -44.61 -34.56 12.89
N SER A 4 -44.57 -35.19 11.72
CA SER A 4 -43.41 -35.11 10.80
C SER A 4 -43.48 -33.88 9.88
N MET A 5 -44.68 -33.42 9.56
CA MET A 5 -44.91 -32.25 8.73
C MET A 5 -44.58 -30.96 9.49
N ASP A 6 -44.94 -30.90 10.78
CA ASP A 6 -44.61 -29.76 11.65
C ASP A 6 -43.08 -29.56 11.77
N LYS A 7 -42.33 -30.66 11.88
CA LYS A 7 -40.85 -30.63 11.92
C LYS A 7 -40.27 -30.14 10.59
N ALA A 8 -40.82 -30.60 9.47
CA ALA A 8 -40.35 -30.19 8.14
C ALA A 8 -40.59 -28.68 7.91
N LEU A 9 -41.78 -28.18 8.27
CA LEU A 9 -42.11 -26.76 8.18
C LEU A 9 -41.25 -25.90 9.12
N PHE A 10 -40.98 -26.37 10.34
CA PHE A 10 -40.08 -25.70 11.26
C PHE A 10 -38.66 -25.58 10.68
N ILE A 11 -38.09 -26.68 10.16
CA ILE A 11 -36.75 -26.68 9.56
C ILE A 11 -36.71 -25.77 8.32
N LEU A 12 -37.73 -25.83 7.47
CA LEU A 12 -37.83 -24.98 6.28
C LEU A 12 -37.88 -23.49 6.69
N SER A 13 -38.70 -23.15 7.67
CA SER A 13 -38.87 -21.77 8.14
C SER A 13 -37.58 -21.24 8.78
N LEU A 14 -36.90 -22.08 9.58
CA LEU A 14 -35.59 -21.75 10.13
C LEU A 14 -34.55 -21.52 9.03
N GLY A 15 -34.51 -22.39 8.02
CA GLY A 15 -33.63 -22.23 6.86
C GLY A 15 -33.89 -20.93 6.09
N LEU A 16 -35.16 -20.59 5.85
CA LEU A 16 -35.55 -19.33 5.22
C LEU A 16 -35.16 -18.11 6.07
N MET A 17 -35.31 -18.18 7.40
CA MET A 17 -34.87 -17.09 8.28
C MET A 17 -33.34 -16.92 8.26
N VAL A 18 -32.57 -18.01 8.29
CA VAL A 18 -31.10 -17.95 8.19
C VAL A 18 -30.68 -17.36 6.85
N LEU A 19 -31.31 -17.77 5.75
CA LEU A 19 -31.04 -17.22 4.42
C LEU A 19 -31.39 -15.73 4.33
N ALA A 20 -32.58 -15.34 4.80
CA ALA A 20 -33.01 -13.95 4.80
C ALA A 20 -32.11 -13.07 5.67
N TYR A 21 -31.69 -13.58 6.83
CA TYR A 21 -30.71 -12.92 7.68
C TYR A 21 -29.36 -12.80 6.99
N GLY A 22 -28.86 -13.86 6.33
CA GLY A 22 -27.60 -13.81 5.58
C GLY A 22 -27.60 -12.75 4.49
N ILE A 23 -28.71 -12.63 3.73
CA ILE A 23 -28.88 -11.59 2.71
C ILE A 23 -28.92 -10.19 3.35
N ALA A 24 -29.69 -10.02 4.43
CA ALA A 24 -29.76 -8.75 5.13
C ALA A 24 -28.40 -8.36 5.75
N ALA A 25 -27.70 -9.31 6.34
CA ALA A 25 -26.40 -9.08 6.95
C ALA A 25 -25.35 -8.66 5.92
N GLY A 26 -25.30 -9.33 4.77
CA GLY A 26 -24.41 -8.93 3.67
C GLY A 26 -24.80 -7.60 3.01
N ARG A 27 -26.09 -7.25 2.96
CA ARG A 27 -26.54 -5.99 2.33
C ARG A 27 -26.40 -4.76 3.24
N TYR A 28 -26.53 -4.94 4.55
CA TYR A 28 -26.52 -3.85 5.53
C TYR A 28 -25.30 -3.90 6.47
N ASP A 29 -24.26 -4.66 6.11
CA ASP A 29 -23.03 -4.82 6.89
C ASP A 29 -23.28 -5.24 8.35
N LEU A 30 -24.31 -6.06 8.58
CA LEU A 30 -24.63 -6.54 9.93
C LEU A 30 -23.69 -7.67 10.31
N PHE A 31 -23.49 -7.85 11.62
CA PHE A 31 -22.72 -8.97 12.14
C PHE A 31 -23.24 -10.31 11.59
N PRO A 32 -22.40 -11.24 11.08
CA PRO A 32 -20.93 -11.19 11.04
C PRO A 32 -20.34 -10.83 9.66
N ALA A 33 -21.10 -10.24 8.72
CA ALA A 33 -20.65 -10.02 7.35
C ALA A 33 -19.31 -9.26 7.27
N THR A 34 -19.18 -8.16 8.01
CA THR A 34 -17.95 -7.36 8.08
C THR A 34 -16.72 -8.15 8.58
N LEU A 35 -16.92 -9.06 9.54
CA LEU A 35 -15.86 -9.93 10.04
C LEU A 35 -15.47 -11.00 9.02
N ALA A 36 -16.45 -11.54 8.30
CA ALA A 36 -16.21 -12.49 7.22
C ALA A 36 -15.40 -11.84 6.09
N ASP A 37 -15.78 -10.64 5.65
CA ASP A 37 -15.09 -9.90 4.61
C ASP A 37 -13.66 -9.55 5.03
N LEU A 38 -13.46 -9.02 6.24
CA LEU A 38 -12.14 -8.75 6.80
C LEU A 38 -11.26 -10.01 6.80
N THR A 39 -11.81 -11.15 7.20
CA THR A 39 -11.08 -12.43 7.25
C THR A 39 -10.67 -12.86 5.85
N VAL A 40 -11.58 -12.80 4.90
CA VAL A 40 -11.32 -13.17 3.51
C VAL A 40 -10.27 -12.26 2.89
N ASP A 41 -10.36 -10.95 3.10
CA ASP A 41 -9.41 -9.98 2.54
C ASP A 41 -8.03 -10.11 3.18
N THR A 42 -7.96 -10.34 4.49
CA THR A 42 -6.69 -10.62 5.18
C THR A 42 -6.04 -11.89 4.65
N MET A 43 -6.82 -12.95 4.42
CA MET A 43 -6.30 -14.20 3.85
C MET A 43 -5.80 -14.02 2.41
N ARG A 44 -6.53 -13.26 1.59
CA ARG A 44 -6.11 -12.94 0.21
C ARG A 44 -4.83 -12.11 0.19
N ASP A 45 -4.78 -11.09 1.03
CA ASP A 45 -3.61 -10.21 1.15
C ASP A 45 -2.38 -10.99 1.61
N TRP A 46 -2.47 -11.80 2.66
CA TRP A 46 -1.36 -12.66 3.08
C TRP A 46 -0.96 -13.61 1.95
N LYS A 47 -1.91 -14.31 1.31
CA LYS A 47 -1.59 -15.21 0.20
C LYS A 47 -0.82 -14.50 -0.92
N ARG A 48 -1.18 -13.24 -1.22
CA ARG A 48 -0.53 -12.43 -2.25
C ARG A 48 0.84 -11.89 -1.82
N ASN A 49 0.95 -11.44 -0.57
CA ASN A 49 2.04 -10.61 -0.05
C ASN A 49 2.85 -11.29 1.07
N TRP A 50 2.82 -12.62 1.18
CA TRP A 50 3.50 -13.33 2.28
C TRP A 50 5.00 -13.03 2.36
N ARG A 51 5.67 -12.76 1.23
CA ARG A 51 7.11 -12.43 1.20
C ARG A 51 7.38 -11.03 1.75
N HIS A 52 6.43 -10.11 1.60
CA HIS A 52 6.47 -8.80 2.26
C HIS A 52 6.50 -8.95 3.76
N TYR A 53 5.57 -9.74 4.31
CA TYR A 53 5.47 -9.98 5.76
C TYR A 53 6.68 -10.73 6.35
N LEU A 54 7.41 -11.46 5.53
CA LEU A 54 8.65 -12.14 5.93
C LEU A 54 9.93 -11.33 5.69
N GLY A 55 9.83 -10.09 5.20
CA GLY A 55 11.02 -9.28 4.92
C GLY A 55 11.84 -9.79 3.72
N ILE A 56 11.22 -10.52 2.79
CA ILE A 56 11.87 -11.11 1.61
C ILE A 56 11.76 -10.19 0.39
N ARG A 57 10.61 -9.54 0.19
CA ARG A 57 10.37 -8.62 -0.94
C ARG A 57 9.21 -7.66 -0.65
N PRO A 58 9.29 -6.36 -0.99
CA PRO A 58 8.22 -5.37 -0.74
C PRO A 58 7.02 -5.51 -1.70
N GLU A 59 6.37 -6.66 -1.73
CA GLU A 59 5.32 -6.99 -2.71
C GLU A 59 4.09 -6.05 -2.65
N GLN A 60 3.80 -5.43 -1.51
CA GLN A 60 2.68 -4.47 -1.41
C GLN A 60 2.87 -3.20 -2.25
N LEU A 61 4.12 -2.86 -2.59
CA LEU A 61 4.47 -1.66 -3.36
C LEU A 61 4.81 -2.00 -4.82
N LEU A 62 4.77 -3.28 -5.19
CA LEU A 62 5.08 -3.77 -6.53
C LEU A 62 3.80 -4.25 -7.21
N GLU A 63 3.57 -3.75 -8.41
CA GLU A 63 2.46 -4.20 -9.26
C GLU A 63 3.03 -4.59 -10.62
N ASP A 64 2.39 -5.56 -11.27
CA ASP A 64 2.78 -5.97 -12.62
C ASP A 64 2.64 -4.78 -13.58
N ALA A 65 3.55 -4.70 -14.55
CA ALA A 65 3.47 -3.70 -15.59
C ALA A 65 2.15 -3.88 -16.36
N ARG A 66 1.27 -2.87 -16.31
CA ARG A 66 -0.06 -2.93 -16.96
C ARG A 66 0.03 -2.98 -18.48
N TYR A 67 1.12 -2.46 -19.04
CA TYR A 67 1.37 -2.38 -20.48
C TYR A 67 2.82 -2.74 -20.77
N PRO A 68 3.10 -3.41 -21.91
CA PRO A 68 4.46 -3.52 -22.42
C PRO A 68 4.99 -2.11 -22.70
N GLY A 69 6.14 -1.77 -22.13
CA GLY A 69 6.80 -0.50 -22.36
C GLY A 69 8.00 -0.32 -21.42
N GLU A 70 8.96 0.49 -21.86
CA GLU A 70 10.16 0.83 -21.09
C GLU A 70 9.93 2.07 -20.19
N GLY A 71 8.67 2.51 -20.04
CA GLY A 71 8.32 3.78 -19.41
C GLY A 71 8.39 4.95 -20.38
N VAL A 72 8.69 6.15 -19.88
CA VAL A 72 8.89 7.35 -20.71
C VAL A 72 10.27 7.27 -21.35
N THR A 73 10.34 7.05 -22.66
CA THR A 73 11.59 6.94 -23.43
C THR A 73 11.85 8.12 -24.37
N VAL A 74 10.94 9.10 -24.41
CA VAL A 74 11.04 10.24 -25.31
C VAL A 74 11.76 11.38 -24.60
N ASN A 75 12.97 11.67 -25.06
CA ASN A 75 13.66 12.93 -24.76
C ASN A 75 13.18 13.97 -25.78
N ASP A 76 12.22 14.82 -25.37
CA ASP A 76 11.70 15.92 -26.19
C ASP A 76 12.48 17.21 -25.86
N PRO A 77 13.22 17.79 -26.81
CA PRO A 77 13.90 19.07 -26.62
C PRO A 77 12.96 20.24 -26.28
N ALA A 78 11.66 20.11 -26.52
CA ALA A 78 10.64 21.08 -26.13
C ALA A 78 10.23 20.96 -24.64
N ALA A 79 10.67 19.92 -23.93
CA ALA A 79 10.47 19.81 -22.49
C ALA A 79 11.17 20.95 -21.74
N ALA A 80 10.63 21.36 -20.60
CA ALA A 80 11.23 22.40 -19.78
C ALA A 80 12.65 21.98 -19.36
N ALA A 81 13.64 22.81 -19.69
CA ALA A 81 15.02 22.56 -19.31
C ALA A 81 15.14 22.49 -17.78
N GLY A 82 15.81 21.44 -17.29
CA GLY A 82 15.99 21.26 -15.85
C GLY A 82 16.39 19.84 -15.48
N VAL A 83 16.06 19.49 -14.25
CA VAL A 83 16.29 18.19 -13.64
C VAL A 83 14.97 17.57 -13.23
N THR A 84 14.87 16.26 -13.33
CA THR A 84 13.68 15.51 -12.91
C THR A 84 13.94 14.87 -11.55
N PHE A 85 13.12 15.23 -10.57
CA PHE A 85 13.19 14.67 -9.22
C PHE A 85 12.11 13.60 -9.04
N ILE A 86 12.53 12.36 -8.81
CA ILE A 86 11.66 11.19 -8.77
C ILE A 86 11.72 10.56 -7.38
N SER A 87 10.55 10.28 -6.79
CA SER A 87 10.42 9.34 -5.67
C SER A 87 9.95 8.01 -6.19
N ALA A 88 10.64 6.95 -5.81
CA ALA A 88 10.27 5.59 -6.15
C ALA A 88 10.90 4.60 -5.17
N MET A 89 10.58 3.33 -5.38
CA MET A 89 11.33 2.22 -4.84
C MET A 89 12.42 1.82 -5.84
N TRP A 90 13.67 1.95 -5.40
CA TRP A 90 14.86 1.62 -6.18
C TRP A 90 15.39 0.27 -5.71
N GLY A 91 15.00 -0.80 -6.40
CA GLY A 91 15.20 -2.16 -5.91
C GLY A 91 14.26 -2.46 -4.73
N GLU A 92 14.81 -2.55 -3.53
CA GLU A 92 14.05 -2.79 -2.28
C GLU A 92 14.06 -1.60 -1.33
N GLN A 93 14.59 -0.45 -1.79
CA GLN A 93 14.80 0.72 -0.95
C GLN A 93 14.00 1.91 -1.48
N LEU A 94 13.23 2.53 -0.59
CA LEU A 94 12.57 3.79 -0.88
C LEU A 94 13.62 4.90 -0.98
N GLY A 95 13.40 5.84 -1.89
CA GLY A 95 14.30 6.94 -2.04
C GLY A 95 13.91 7.92 -3.11
N PHE A 96 14.81 8.88 -3.28
CA PHE A 96 14.71 9.92 -4.29
C PHE A 96 15.90 9.83 -5.23
N ARG A 97 15.66 10.15 -6.50
CA ARG A 97 16.71 10.29 -7.50
C ARG A 97 16.49 11.57 -8.28
N LEU A 98 17.59 12.26 -8.57
CA LEU A 98 17.61 13.41 -9.44
C LEU A 98 18.25 13.00 -10.75
N PHE A 99 17.58 13.26 -11.87
CA PHE A 99 18.08 12.96 -13.20
C PHE A 99 18.23 14.24 -14.02
N ASP A 100 19.21 14.27 -14.92
CA ASP A 100 19.22 15.25 -16.00
C ASP A 100 18.27 14.84 -17.14
N MET A 101 18.20 15.68 -18.18
CA MET A 101 17.35 15.45 -19.35
C MET A 101 17.79 14.26 -20.20
N ASP A 102 19.06 13.84 -20.09
CA ASP A 102 19.60 12.68 -20.81
C ASP A 102 19.36 11.37 -20.02
N GLY A 103 18.68 11.44 -18.88
CA GLY A 103 18.39 10.31 -18.02
C GLY A 103 19.57 9.88 -17.15
N LYS A 104 20.63 10.68 -17.07
CA LYS A 104 21.75 10.41 -16.19
C LYS A 104 21.38 10.78 -14.75
N GLU A 105 21.58 9.83 -13.84
CA GLU A 105 21.44 10.08 -12.41
C GLU A 105 22.49 11.10 -11.96
N LEU A 106 22.01 12.22 -11.43
CA LEU A 106 22.82 13.29 -10.86
C LEU A 106 23.04 13.08 -9.37
N HIS A 107 22.02 12.58 -8.65
CA HIS A 107 22.09 12.36 -7.21
C HIS A 107 21.06 11.36 -6.70
N ALA A 108 21.38 10.73 -5.57
CA ALA A 108 20.55 9.73 -4.92
C ALA A 108 20.43 9.96 -3.40
N TRP A 109 19.19 9.88 -2.92
CA TRP A 109 18.88 9.79 -1.50
C TRP A 109 18.20 8.46 -1.22
N ASN A 110 18.74 7.68 -0.29
CA ASN A 110 18.10 6.47 0.21
C ASN A 110 17.50 6.80 1.57
N ILE A 111 16.23 6.47 1.77
CA ILE A 111 15.53 6.77 3.02
C ILE A 111 15.13 5.48 3.74
N SER A 112 15.15 5.51 5.07
CA SER A 112 14.66 4.44 5.93
C SER A 112 13.77 5.04 7.00
N LEU A 113 12.52 4.58 7.05
CA LEU A 113 11.57 4.96 8.09
C LEU A 113 12.08 4.55 9.46
N ASN A 114 12.63 3.33 9.57
CA ASN A 114 13.10 2.78 10.82
C ASN A 114 14.38 3.46 11.33
N ALA A 115 15.22 3.99 10.44
CA ALA A 115 16.38 4.79 10.83
C ALA A 115 15.98 6.21 11.28
N ILE A 116 15.05 6.85 10.58
CA ILE A 116 14.63 8.24 10.86
C ILE A 116 13.68 8.31 12.07
N PHE A 117 12.75 7.36 12.17
CA PHE A 117 11.82 7.21 13.29
C PHE A 117 12.07 5.86 13.98
N PRO A 118 13.14 5.74 14.79
CA PRO A 118 13.42 4.51 15.53
C PRO A 118 12.35 4.26 16.61
N ASP A 119 11.88 5.33 17.25
CA ASP A 119 10.68 5.32 18.10
C ASP A 119 9.44 5.67 17.27
N GLN A 120 8.50 4.72 17.24
CA GLN A 120 7.22 4.83 16.56
C GLN A 120 6.05 4.67 17.54
N SER A 121 6.26 5.00 18.82
CA SER A 121 5.28 4.90 19.90
C SER A 121 3.99 5.70 19.64
N HIS A 122 4.04 6.70 18.75
CA HIS A 122 2.89 7.49 18.32
C HIS A 122 1.99 6.77 17.29
N LEU A 123 2.42 5.64 16.74
CA LEU A 123 1.65 4.85 15.78
C LEU A 123 0.91 3.71 16.48
N GLN A 124 -0.27 3.35 15.97
CA GLN A 124 -1.03 2.18 16.46
C GLN A 124 -0.31 0.85 16.19
N ARG A 125 0.51 0.82 15.12
CA ARG A 125 1.32 -0.32 14.69
C ARG A 125 2.69 0.21 14.27
N ARG A 126 3.76 -0.49 14.65
CA ARG A 126 5.10 -0.24 14.12
C ARG A 126 5.14 -0.61 12.64
N LEU A 127 5.62 0.32 11.82
CA LEU A 127 5.77 0.14 10.38
C LEU A 127 7.22 -0.21 10.05
N GLY A 128 7.41 -1.18 9.15
CA GLY A 128 8.70 -1.42 8.51
C GLY A 128 8.98 -0.42 7.38
N ASP A 129 10.21 -0.42 6.88
CA ASP A 129 10.63 0.38 5.71
C ASP A 129 9.81 0.08 4.44
N TRP A 130 9.15 -1.07 4.37
CA TRP A 130 8.28 -1.46 3.25
C TRP A 130 6.80 -1.21 3.50
N ASP A 131 6.38 -0.91 4.73
CA ASP A 131 4.97 -0.68 5.08
C ASP A 131 4.57 0.79 4.91
N ASN A 132 5.28 1.53 4.07
CA ASN A 132 5.11 2.97 3.92
C ASN A 132 5.51 3.44 2.52
N HIS A 133 5.11 4.64 2.15
CA HIS A 133 5.56 5.32 0.95
C HIS A 133 5.63 6.83 1.16
N VAL A 134 6.32 7.52 0.26
CA VAL A 134 6.34 8.98 0.24
C VAL A 134 5.03 9.47 -0.37
N HIS A 135 4.34 10.39 0.31
CA HIS A 135 3.09 10.97 -0.20
C HIS A 135 3.27 12.44 -0.66
N GLY A 136 4.31 13.12 -0.19
CA GLY A 136 4.66 14.47 -0.60
C GLY A 136 6.15 14.71 -0.42
N MET A 137 6.73 15.48 -1.34
CA MET A 137 8.16 15.80 -1.36
C MET A 137 8.44 17.16 -1.99
N HIS A 138 9.54 17.79 -1.58
CA HIS A 138 10.05 19.04 -2.13
C HIS A 138 11.58 19.05 -2.06
N LEU A 139 12.21 19.28 -3.20
CA LEU A 139 13.67 19.47 -3.32
C LEU A 139 13.98 20.97 -3.26
N PHE A 140 14.85 21.36 -2.33
CA PHE A 140 15.38 22.72 -2.22
C PHE A 140 16.59 22.93 -3.14
N ALA A 141 16.85 24.18 -3.50
CA ALA A 141 17.99 24.56 -4.33
C ALA A 141 19.36 24.22 -3.70
N ASN A 142 19.43 24.07 -2.37
CA ASN A 142 20.65 23.65 -1.66
C ASN A 142 20.84 22.13 -1.61
N GLY A 143 19.94 21.35 -2.22
CA GLY A 143 20.01 19.89 -2.25
C GLY A 143 19.27 19.19 -1.09
N ASP A 144 18.66 19.94 -0.18
CA ASP A 144 17.85 19.35 0.88
C ASP A 144 16.52 18.83 0.33
N VAL A 145 16.01 17.76 0.93
CA VAL A 145 14.70 17.22 0.60
C VAL A 145 13.81 17.27 1.82
N VAL A 146 12.66 17.94 1.71
CA VAL A 146 11.56 17.80 2.66
C VAL A 146 10.55 16.83 2.11
N PHE A 147 10.16 15.84 2.89
CA PHE A 147 9.20 14.82 2.47
C PHE A 147 8.41 14.28 3.65
N ASN A 148 7.29 13.65 3.35
CA ASN A 148 6.49 12.98 4.36
C ASN A 148 6.34 11.49 4.07
N PHE A 149 6.53 10.72 5.13
CA PHE A 149 6.10 9.33 5.21
C PHE A 149 4.59 9.30 5.47
N GLU A 150 3.84 8.51 4.72
CA GLU A 150 2.39 8.45 4.83
C GLU A 150 1.98 8.16 6.29
N LYS A 151 1.18 9.07 6.88
CA LYS A 151 0.65 8.95 8.25
C LYS A 151 1.69 8.81 9.38
N VAL A 152 2.98 9.04 9.11
CA VAL A 152 4.03 9.01 10.15
C VAL A 152 4.50 10.41 10.51
N GLY A 153 5.10 11.13 9.56
CA GLY A 153 5.70 12.42 9.88
C GLY A 153 6.36 13.10 8.69
N LEU A 154 6.74 14.36 8.92
CA LEU A 154 7.47 15.22 8.00
C LEU A 154 8.95 15.21 8.38
N VAL A 155 9.82 15.05 7.39
CA VAL A 155 11.27 14.96 7.55
C VAL A 155 11.94 15.95 6.59
N ARG A 156 13.06 16.52 7.02
CA ARG A 156 14.03 17.18 6.15
C ARG A 156 15.36 16.43 6.25
N ILE A 157 15.91 16.05 5.11
CA ILE A 157 17.28 15.53 4.98
C ILE A 157 18.10 16.49 4.12
N ASP A 158 19.41 16.51 4.33
CA ASP A 158 20.32 17.29 3.48
C ASP A 158 20.72 16.50 2.23
N SER A 159 21.63 17.06 1.43
CA SER A 159 22.14 16.39 0.22
C SER A 159 22.88 15.07 0.50
N CYS A 160 23.37 14.86 1.73
CA CYS A 160 24.14 13.66 2.11
C CYS A 160 23.25 12.54 2.66
N GLY A 161 22.03 12.86 3.08
CA GLY A 161 21.03 11.90 3.58
C GLY A 161 20.93 11.85 5.09
#